data_AF-M3VCC5-F1
#
_entry.id   AF-M3VCC5-F1
#
_cell.length_a   1.000
_cell.length_b   1.000
_cell.length_c   1.000
_cell.angle_alpha   90.00
_cell.angle_beta   90.00
_cell.angle_gamma   90.00
#
_symmetry.space_group_name_H-M   'P 1'
#
loop_
_entity.id
_entity.type
_entity.pdbx_description
1 polymer ?
#
loop_
_entity_poly.entity_id
_entity_poly.type
_entity_poly.pdbx_seq_one_letter_code
_entity_poly.pdbx_strand_id
1 'polypeptide(L)'
;MKTHVDGWLDDQITDANGVIWTETTTPSGHTIRARARNYWLLPGLGLLPCRHGAPTDPGIDTSVAPTRSKTRTQVKHAYRMRLRSRRRFARACAEAERQVEYDSAGPPPF
;
A
#
# COMPACT_ATOMS: atom_id res chain seq x y z
N MET A 1 11.62 -7.10 -2.01
CA MET A 1 12.43 -8.32 -1.77
C MET A 1 13.88 -7.96 -2.09
N LYS A 2 14.84 -8.41 -1.29
CA LYS A 2 16.25 -8.01 -1.40
C LYS A 2 17.09 -9.26 -1.59
N THR A 3 17.77 -9.36 -2.73
CA THR A 3 18.63 -10.49 -3.07
C THR A 3 20.05 -10.00 -3.26
N HIS A 4 21.03 -10.74 -2.72
CA HIS A 4 22.44 -10.39 -2.78
C HIS A 4 23.29 -11.64 -3.06
N VAL A 5 24.25 -11.52 -3.97
CA VAL A 5 25.24 -12.57 -4.30
C VAL A 5 26.53 -11.89 -4.76
N ASP A 6 27.69 -12.30 -4.25
CA ASP A 6 29.02 -11.85 -4.71
C ASP A 6 29.19 -10.33 -4.85
N GLY A 7 28.64 -9.55 -3.91
CA GLY A 7 28.69 -8.09 -3.91
C GLY A 7 27.71 -7.41 -4.87
N TRP A 8 26.94 -8.18 -5.62
CA TRP A 8 25.79 -7.69 -6.37
C TRP A 8 24.58 -7.58 -5.45
N LEU A 9 23.81 -6.52 -5.66
CA LEU A 9 22.60 -6.24 -4.90
C LEU A 9 21.46 -5.96 -5.86
N ASP A 10 20.38 -6.69 -5.70
CA ASP A 10 19.16 -6.54 -6.49
C ASP A 10 17.99 -6.22 -5.55
N ASP A 11 17.49 -4.99 -5.65
CA ASP A 11 16.41 -4.45 -4.82
C ASP A 11 15.18 -4.13 -5.70
N GLN A 12 14.01 -4.54 -5.23
CA GLN A 12 12.72 -4.21 -5.85
C GLN A 12 11.94 -3.18 -5.03
N ILE A 13 11.53 -2.09 -5.69
CA ILE A 13 10.82 -0.96 -5.07
C ILE A 13 9.52 -0.72 -5.82
N THR A 14 8.41 -0.59 -5.09
CA THR A 14 7.12 -0.18 -5.66
C THR A 14 6.95 1.32 -5.50
N ASP A 15 6.69 2.03 -6.61
CA ASP A 15 6.43 3.47 -6.55
C ASP A 15 4.99 3.79 -6.12
N ALA A 16 4.69 5.09 -5.97
CA ALA A 16 3.37 5.58 -5.59
C ALA A 16 2.25 5.23 -6.60
N ASN A 17 2.61 4.89 -7.84
CA ASN A 17 1.68 4.49 -8.91
C ASN A 17 1.52 2.96 -9.00
N GLY A 18 2.15 2.20 -8.09
CA GLY A 18 2.13 0.74 -8.10
C GLY A 18 3.03 0.11 -9.15
N VAL A 19 3.93 0.87 -9.79
CA VAL A 19 4.90 0.34 -10.73
C VAL A 19 6.09 -0.22 -9.96
N ILE A 20 6.46 -1.45 -10.28
CA ILE A 20 7.63 -2.11 -9.69
C ILE A 20 8.87 -1.67 -10.47
N TRP A 21 9.91 -1.27 -9.73
CA TRP A 21 11.22 -0.90 -10.22
C TRP A 21 12.24 -1.89 -9.69
N THR A 22 13.20 -2.25 -10.55
CA THR A 22 14.34 -3.09 -10.19
C THR A 22 15.60 -2.22 -10.17
N GLU A 23 16.33 -2.28 -9.07
CA GLU A 23 17.57 -1.54 -8.85
C GLU A 23 18.71 -2.53 -8.62
N THR A 24 19.61 -2.63 -9.60
CA THR A 24 20.77 -3.52 -9.54
C THR A 24 22.02 -2.70 -9.27
N THR A 25 22.70 -3.03 -8.17
CA THR A 25 23.98 -2.41 -7.80
C THR A 25 25.11 -3.42 -8.03
N THR A 26 26.08 -2.99 -8.83
CA THR A 26 27.33 -3.72 -9.10
C THR A 26 28.24 -3.73 -7.86
N PRO A 27 29.18 -4.69 -7.73
CA PRO A 27 30.15 -4.70 -6.64
C PRO A 27 31.05 -3.46 -6.60
N SER A 28 31.23 -2.78 -7.75
CA SER A 28 31.95 -1.51 -7.85
C SER A 28 31.11 -0.29 -7.46
N GLY A 29 29.85 -0.50 -7.02
CA GLY A 29 28.97 0.54 -6.49
C GLY A 29 28.16 1.30 -7.54
N HIS A 30 28.17 0.91 -8.82
CA HIS A 30 27.28 1.49 -9.82
C HIS A 30 25.88 0.90 -9.70
N THR A 31 24.88 1.78 -9.74
CA THR A 31 23.47 1.41 -9.61
C THR A 31 22.72 1.74 -10.89
N ILE A 32 22.00 0.75 -11.43
CA ILE A 32 21.13 0.89 -12.60
C ILE A 32 19.70 0.63 -12.15
N ARG A 33 18.79 1.56 -12.49
CA ARG A 33 17.36 1.42 -12.21
C ARG A 33 16.58 1.26 -13.52
N ALA A 34 15.76 0.22 -13.57
CA ALA A 34 14.88 -0.04 -14.70
C ALA A 34 13.47 -0.43 -14.20
N ARG A 35 12.44 -0.13 -15.00
CA ARG A 35 11.08 -0.58 -14.72
C ARG A 35 11.07 -2.11 -14.77
N ALA A 36 10.56 -2.76 -13.72
CA ALA A 36 10.47 -4.21 -13.64
C ALA A 36 9.51 -4.70 -14.73
N ARG A 37 10.08 -5.17 -15.83
CA ARG A 37 9.40 -6.01 -16.80
C ARG A 37 9.53 -7.44 -16.29
N ASN A 38 8.58 -8.33 -16.62
CA ASN A 38 8.52 -9.74 -16.19
C ASN A 38 9.69 -10.59 -16.73
N TYR A 39 10.92 -10.09 -16.66
CA TYR A 39 12.11 -10.83 -16.99
C TYR A 39 12.60 -11.46 -15.70
N TRP A 40 12.61 -12.79 -15.69
CA TRP A 40 13.62 -13.52 -14.93
C TRP A 40 14.97 -13.00 -15.43
N LEU A 41 15.51 -11.99 -14.75
CA LEU A 41 16.51 -11.09 -15.32
C LEU A 41 17.86 -11.75 -15.62
N LEU A 42 18.10 -12.97 -15.13
CA LEU A 42 19.30 -13.75 -15.43
C LEU A 42 18.94 -15.25 -15.39
N PRO A 43 18.74 -15.92 -16.54
CA PRO A 43 18.51 -17.37 -16.57
C PRO A 43 19.61 -18.17 -15.85
N GLY A 44 20.84 -17.63 -15.84
CA GLY A 44 21.98 -18.20 -15.15
C GLY A 44 21.97 -18.07 -13.63
N LEU A 45 21.15 -17.18 -13.03
CA LEU A 45 21.03 -17.12 -11.56
C LEU A 45 20.41 -18.39 -10.98
N GLY A 46 19.56 -19.09 -11.73
CA GLY A 46 19.03 -20.40 -11.33
C GLY A 46 20.08 -21.52 -11.33
N LEU A 47 21.26 -21.28 -11.92
CA LEU A 47 22.37 -22.22 -11.98
C LEU A 47 23.43 -21.95 -10.90
N LEU A 48 23.34 -20.82 -10.19
CA LEU A 48 24.27 -20.55 -9.10
C LEU A 48 24.01 -21.54 -7.96
N PRO A 49 25.01 -22.33 -7.57
CA PRO A 49 24.87 -23.24 -6.44
C PRO A 49 24.68 -22.39 -5.18
N CYS A 50 23.43 -22.35 -4.77
CA CYS A 50 22.96 -21.88 -3.49
C CYS A 50 23.80 -22.50 -2.35
N ARG A 51 24.83 -21.80 -1.86
CA ARG A 51 25.61 -22.20 -0.67
C ARG A 51 24.86 -21.90 0.62
N HIS A 52 23.59 -22.24 0.67
CA HIS A 52 22.85 -22.23 1.91
C HIS A 52 23.39 -23.38 2.76
N GLY A 53 23.60 -23.14 4.05
CA GLY A 53 23.84 -24.25 4.98
C GLY A 53 22.69 -25.25 4.93
N ALA A 54 22.83 -26.37 5.65
CA ALA A 54 21.71 -27.30 5.82
C ALA A 54 20.46 -26.49 6.24
N PRO A 55 19.28 -26.76 5.67
CA PRO A 55 18.05 -26.11 6.08
C PRO A 55 17.96 -26.18 7.61
N THR A 56 18.04 -25.03 8.27
CA THR A 56 17.75 -24.96 9.69
C THR A 56 16.28 -25.28 9.84
N ASP A 57 15.97 -26.27 10.68
CA ASP A 57 14.60 -26.61 11.03
C ASP A 57 13.88 -25.31 11.42
N PRO A 58 12.76 -24.94 10.75
CA PRO A 58 12.02 -23.76 11.13
C PRO A 58 11.66 -23.92 12.60
N GLY A 59 12.32 -23.14 13.46
CA GLY A 59 12.12 -23.22 14.90
C GLY A 59 10.64 -23.04 15.24
N ILE A 60 10.26 -23.41 16.45
CA ILE A 60 8.88 -23.25 16.92
C ILE A 60 8.53 -21.77 16.84
N ASP A 61 7.55 -21.43 15.99
CA ASP A 61 7.02 -20.08 15.91
C ASP A 61 6.25 -19.78 17.21
N THR A 62 6.88 -19.02 18.10
CA THR A 62 6.26 -18.56 19.35
C THR A 62 5.45 -17.29 19.15
N SER A 63 5.33 -16.78 17.92
CA SER A 63 4.56 -15.56 17.66
C SER A 63 3.08 -15.80 17.89
N VAL A 64 2.45 -14.90 18.64
CA VAL A 64 1.00 -14.93 18.81
C VAL A 64 0.38 -14.47 17.50
N ALA A 65 -0.35 -15.37 16.84
CA ALA A 65 -1.07 -15.03 15.62
C ALA A 65 -1.96 -13.79 15.86
N PRO A 66 -1.94 -12.80 14.95
CA PRO A 66 -2.71 -11.58 15.15
C PRO A 66 -4.21 -11.91 15.19
N THR A 67 -4.85 -11.60 16.33
CA THR A 67 -6.29 -11.77 16.48
C THR A 67 -7.04 -10.54 15.98
N ARG A 68 -8.20 -10.75 15.37
CA ARG A 68 -9.07 -9.64 14.96
C ARG A 68 -9.68 -9.01 16.21
N SER A 69 -9.35 -7.75 16.47
CA SER A 69 -9.93 -6.97 17.58
C SER A 69 -11.44 -6.68 17.43
N LYS A 70 -11.97 -6.78 16.20
CA LYS A 70 -13.37 -6.48 15.89
C LYS A 70 -13.96 -7.53 14.97
N THR A 71 -15.24 -7.84 15.21
CA THR A 71 -16.01 -8.71 14.32
C THR A 71 -16.37 -7.97 13.03
N ARG A 72 -16.65 -8.74 11.97
CA ARG A 72 -17.11 -8.20 10.68
C ARG A 72 -18.36 -7.31 10.84
N THR A 73 -19.26 -7.70 11.74
CA THR A 73 -20.48 -6.95 12.04
C THR A 73 -20.19 -5.61 12.70
N GLN A 74 -19.26 -5.56 13.67
CA GLN A 74 -18.83 -4.31 14.32
C GLN A 74 -18.18 -3.35 13.31
N VAL A 75 -17.32 -3.85 12.44
CA VAL A 75 -16.68 -3.05 11.38
C VAL A 75 -17.74 -2.49 10.41
N LYS A 76 -18.69 -3.32 9.97
CA LYS A 76 -19.80 -2.89 9.10
C LYS A 76 -20.67 -1.84 9.77
N HIS A 77 -20.99 -2.01 11.05
CA HIS A 77 -21.78 -1.05 11.81
C HIS A 77 -21.06 0.31 11.91
N ALA A 78 -19.79 0.31 12.31
CA ALA A 78 -18.98 1.53 12.40
C ALA A 78 -18.90 2.27 11.06
N TYR A 79 -18.69 1.53 9.95
CA TYR A 79 -18.70 2.09 8.61
C TYR A 79 -20.05 2.77 8.27
N ARG A 80 -21.18 2.09 8.54
CA ARG A 80 -22.50 2.67 8.27
C ARG A 80 -22.78 3.92 9.12
N MET A 81 -22.34 3.95 10.37
CA MET A 81 -22.47 5.13 11.22
C MET A 81 -21.63 6.30 10.73
N ARG A 82 -20.40 6.04 10.27
CA ARG A 82 -19.55 7.05 9.62
C ARG A 82 -20.18 7.59 8.33
N LEU A 83 -20.78 6.73 7.52
CA LEU A 83 -21.46 7.17 6.30
C LEU A 83 -22.71 8.01 6.60
N ARG A 84 -23.51 7.62 7.60
CA ARG A 84 -24.70 8.38 8.03
C ARG A 84 -24.33 9.76 8.57
N SER A 85 -23.31 9.86 9.42
CA SER A 85 -22.84 11.15 9.95
C SER A 85 -22.33 12.07 8.84
N ARG A 86 -21.52 11.56 7.90
CA ARG A 86 -21.09 12.33 6.72
C ARG A 86 -22.27 12.83 5.88
N ARG A 87 -23.28 11.99 5.64
CA ARG A 87 -24.48 12.39 4.90
C ARG A 87 -25.30 13.45 5.62
N ARG A 88 -25.44 13.36 6.95
CA ARG A 88 -26.12 14.39 7.76
C ARG A 88 -25.39 15.72 7.67
N PHE A 89 -24.07 15.70 7.82
CA PHE A 89 -23.25 16.90 7.70
C PHE A 89 -23.35 17.55 6.31
N ALA A 90 -23.23 16.76 5.24
CA ALA A 90 -23.35 17.27 3.87
C ALA A 90 -24.73 17.91 3.60
N ARG A 91 -25.82 17.33 4.14
CA ARG A 91 -27.15 17.93 4.05
C ARG A 91 -27.24 19.26 4.80
N ALA A 92 -26.74 19.31 6.03
CA ALA A 92 -26.73 20.54 6.83
C ALA A 92 -25.93 21.66 6.15
N CYS A 93 -24.77 21.33 5.55
CA CYS A 93 -24.02 22.31 4.75
C CYS A 93 -24.80 22.80 3.53
N ALA A 94 -25.42 21.90 2.75
CA ALA A 94 -26.19 22.28 1.58
C ALA A 94 -27.47 23.08 1.93
N GLU A 95 -28.06 22.86 3.11
CA GLU A 95 -29.16 23.65 3.64
C GLU A 95 -28.68 25.03 4.09
N ALA A 96 -27.54 25.11 4.77
CA ALA A 96 -26.92 26.38 5.16
C ALA A 96 -26.50 27.23 3.95
N GLU A 97 -25.91 26.62 2.91
CA GLU A 97 -25.56 27.29 1.66
C GLU A 97 -26.80 27.88 0.98
N ARG A 98 -27.90 27.10 0.88
CA ARG A 98 -29.17 27.61 0.37
C ARG A 98 -29.73 28.76 1.20
N GLN A 99 -29.66 28.67 2.53
CA GLN A 99 -30.13 29.74 3.40
C GLN A 99 -29.32 31.03 3.17
N VAL A 100 -28.00 30.93 3.06
CA VAL A 100 -27.13 32.07 2.74
C VAL A 100 -27.48 32.66 1.36
N GLU A 101 -27.73 31.82 0.36
CA GLU A 101 -28.16 32.25 -0.96
C GLU A 101 -29.49 33.03 -0.89
N TYR A 102 -30.50 32.51 -0.20
CA TYR A 102 -31.77 33.20 0.05
C TYR A 102 -31.57 34.54 0.79
N ASP A 103 -30.76 34.55 1.86
CA ASP A 103 -30.50 35.75 2.65
C ASP A 103 -29.77 36.83 1.81
N SER A 104 -28.91 36.41 0.88
CA SER A 104 -28.15 37.31 -0.01
C SER A 104 -28.96 37.85 -1.18
N ALA A 105 -29.95 37.10 -1.69
CA ALA A 105 -30.77 37.50 -2.83
C ALA A 105 -31.80 38.59 -2.50
N GLY A 106 -31.99 38.90 -1.21
CA GLY A 106 -33.03 39.80 -0.74
C GLY A 106 -34.43 39.19 -0.88
N PRO A 107 -35.45 39.77 -0.20
CA PRO A 107 -36.81 39.28 -0.31
C PRO A 107 -37.26 39.32 -1.79
N PRO A 108 -37.99 38.30 -2.27
CA PRO A 108 -38.45 38.26 -3.65
C PRO A 108 -39.26 39.52 -3.96
N PRO A 109 -39.09 40.13 -5.15
CA PRO A 109 -39.98 41.18 -5.59
C PRO A 109 -41.36 40.54 -5.76
N PHE A 110 -42.35 41.13 -5.10
CA PHE A 110 -43.75 40.68 -5.03
C PHE A 110 -44.30 40.07 -6.32
#